data_AF-A0A126UY31-F1
#
_entry.id   AF-A0A126UY31-F1
#
_cell.length_a   1.000
_cell.length_b   1.000
_cell.length_c   1.000
_cell.angle_alpha   90.00
_cell.angle_beta   90.00
_cell.angle_gamma   90.00
#
_symmetry.space_group_name_H-M   'P 1'
#
loop_
_entity.id
_entity.type
_entity.pdbx_description
1 polymer ?
#
loop_
_entity_poly.entity_id
_entity_poly.type
_entity_poly.pdbx_seq_one_letter_code
_entity_poly.pdbx_strand_id
1 'polypeptide(L)'
;MGTKSSQRPIAGDAVTRIHVEFPDNRLLISLCGPYDSHLAKIETDLTVQIVRRGNHLDIMGEPDSIEKAKDVLSSLYLRLEGGGDVESGQIDGEIRMGGADKGTGVLTGDQLELSVGDKVEIKTRKKLVEPRTEAQKAYVKSLFDNELVFGIGPAGTGKTYLAVAVGVNMFINGHVDKIILSRPAVEAGEKLGYLPGDMKDKVDPYMQPLYDALNDFLPSKQVAKLIEDKKIEIAPLAFMRGRTLSNAFVVLDEAQNATTMQMKMFLTRLGQGSRMVITGDRTQIDLQRGIKSGLREAEELLKNIQKIDFNYFTSKDVVRHPLVARIIEAYESSDETNR
;
A
#
# COMPACT_ATOMS: atom_id res chain seq x y z
N MET A 1 11.85 -73.10 -13.34
CA MET A 1 12.79 -71.95 -13.25
C MET A 1 12.50 -71.10 -14.47
N GLY A 2 11.73 -70.01 -14.36
CA GLY A 2 12.23 -68.67 -14.01
C GLY A 2 12.73 -68.01 -15.31
N THR A 3 12.27 -66.85 -15.79
CA THR A 3 11.66 -65.70 -15.11
C THR A 3 10.86 -64.87 -16.14
N LYS A 4 9.74 -64.29 -15.67
CA LYS A 4 8.97 -63.23 -16.35
C LYS A 4 9.75 -61.91 -16.24
N SER A 5 9.80 -61.13 -17.32
CA SER A 5 10.07 -59.69 -17.24
C SER A 5 8.89 -58.92 -17.85
N SER A 6 8.12 -58.35 -16.94
CA SER A 6 6.99 -57.45 -17.16
C SER A 6 7.52 -56.08 -17.61
N GLN A 7 7.27 -55.68 -18.86
CA GLN A 7 7.34 -54.27 -19.24
C GLN A 7 6.01 -53.60 -18.86
N ARG A 8 6.09 -52.70 -17.87
CA ARG A 8 4.99 -51.82 -17.46
C ARG A 8 4.69 -50.82 -18.58
N PRO A 9 3.43 -50.45 -18.82
CA PRO A 9 3.12 -49.29 -19.66
C PRO A 9 3.61 -48.02 -18.95
N ILE A 10 4.30 -47.15 -19.71
CA ILE A 10 4.66 -45.80 -19.27
C ILE A 10 3.34 -45.02 -19.20
N ALA A 11 2.88 -44.70 -18.00
CA ALA A 11 1.78 -43.77 -17.81
C ALA A 11 2.24 -42.40 -18.33
N GLY A 12 1.63 -41.92 -19.41
CA GLY A 12 1.76 -40.52 -19.80
C GLY A 12 0.99 -39.68 -18.79
N ASP A 13 1.66 -38.68 -18.22
CA ASP A 13 1.00 -37.68 -17.38
C ASP A 13 -0.19 -37.11 -18.12
N ALA A 14 -1.38 -37.31 -17.56
CA ALA A 14 -2.60 -36.76 -18.11
C ALA A 14 -2.61 -35.26 -17.85
N VAL A 15 -2.13 -34.47 -18.83
CA VAL A 15 -2.27 -33.01 -18.80
C VAL A 15 -3.75 -32.68 -18.70
N THR A 16 -4.16 -32.15 -17.56
CA THR A 16 -5.55 -31.77 -17.32
C THR A 16 -5.85 -30.50 -18.11
N ARG A 17 -7.05 -30.42 -18.69
CA ARG A 17 -7.50 -29.27 -19.47
C ARG A 17 -8.87 -28.82 -19.03
N ILE A 18 -9.05 -27.51 -18.91
CA ILE A 18 -10.37 -26.90 -18.72
C ILE A 18 -10.65 -25.90 -19.85
N HIS A 19 -11.95 -25.72 -20.10
CA HIS A 19 -12.45 -24.76 -21.07
C HIS A 19 -13.20 -23.66 -20.32
N VAL A 20 -12.88 -22.40 -20.62
CA VAL A 20 -13.55 -21.23 -20.06
C VAL A 20 -14.07 -20.39 -21.21
N GLU A 21 -15.36 -20.07 -21.17
CA GLU A 21 -16.03 -19.25 -22.17
C GLU A 21 -16.25 -17.83 -21.64
N PHE A 22 -15.96 -16.83 -22.47
CA PHE A 22 -16.22 -15.42 -22.17
C PHE A 22 -17.19 -14.84 -23.21
N PRO A 23 -18.34 -14.28 -22.79
CA PRO A 23 -19.42 -13.91 -23.70
C PRO A 23 -19.12 -12.65 -24.55
N ASP A 24 -18.44 -11.66 -23.99
CA ASP A 24 -18.04 -10.43 -24.70
C ASP A 24 -16.61 -10.51 -25.24
N ASN A 25 -16.50 -10.56 -26.57
CA ASN A 25 -15.22 -10.59 -27.30
C ASN A 25 -14.38 -9.31 -27.13
N ARG A 26 -14.99 -8.15 -26.90
CA ARG A 26 -14.25 -6.89 -26.69
C ARG A 26 -13.51 -6.92 -25.36
N LEU A 27 -14.19 -7.37 -24.31
CA LEU A 27 -13.58 -7.53 -23.00
C LEU A 27 -12.54 -8.64 -23.01
N LEU A 28 -12.77 -9.72 -23.76
CA LEU A 28 -11.77 -10.77 -23.94
C LEU A 28 -10.47 -10.26 -24.58
N ILE A 29 -10.55 -9.36 -25.58
CA ILE A 29 -9.37 -8.73 -26.18
C ILE A 29 -8.60 -7.90 -25.13
N SER A 30 -9.31 -7.12 -24.31
CA SER A 30 -8.70 -6.37 -23.20
C SER A 30 -8.09 -7.28 -22.13
N LEU A 31 -8.73 -8.42 -21.85
CA LEU A 31 -8.25 -9.43 -20.92
C LEU A 31 -6.93 -10.03 -21.41
N CYS A 32 -6.81 -10.36 -22.69
CA CYS A 32 -5.58 -10.89 -23.28
C CYS A 32 -4.43 -9.88 -23.27
N GLY A 33 -4.75 -8.59 -23.37
CA GLY A 33 -3.78 -7.51 -23.44
C GLY A 33 -3.07 -7.42 -24.80
N PRO A 34 -2.24 -6.38 -25.01
CA PRO A 34 -1.48 -6.21 -26.24
C PRO A 34 -0.59 -7.43 -26.51
N TYR A 35 -0.73 -8.04 -27.70
CA TYR A 35 0.02 -9.24 -28.09
C TYR A 35 -0.06 -10.41 -27.10
N ASP A 36 -1.22 -10.60 -26.46
CA ASP A 36 -1.47 -11.66 -25.45
C ASP A 36 -0.55 -11.58 -24.22
N SER A 37 0.03 -10.40 -23.94
CA SER A 37 0.99 -10.20 -22.84
C SER A 37 0.44 -10.50 -21.46
N HIS A 38 -0.88 -10.35 -21.23
CA HIS A 38 -1.50 -10.71 -19.96
C HIS A 38 -1.59 -12.23 -19.79
N LEU A 39 -1.93 -12.95 -20.86
CA LEU A 39 -1.97 -14.42 -20.84
C LEU A 39 -0.56 -14.99 -20.61
N ALA A 40 0.44 -14.50 -21.34
CA ALA A 40 1.83 -14.93 -21.19
C ALA A 40 2.36 -14.76 -19.76
N LYS A 41 1.92 -13.69 -19.08
CA LYS A 41 2.26 -13.44 -17.68
C LYS A 41 1.60 -14.47 -16.75
N ILE A 42 0.30 -14.71 -16.91
CA ILE A 42 -0.44 -15.72 -16.13
C ILE A 42 0.14 -17.13 -16.36
N GLU A 43 0.49 -17.47 -17.60
CA GLU A 43 1.15 -18.73 -17.96
C GLU A 43 2.48 -18.90 -17.22
N THR A 44 3.31 -17.86 -17.20
CA THR A 44 4.62 -17.87 -16.53
C THR A 44 4.47 -17.99 -15.01
N ASP A 45 3.61 -17.16 -14.42
CA ASP A 45 3.50 -17.04 -12.96
C ASP A 45 2.78 -18.23 -12.32
N LEU A 46 1.82 -18.86 -13.02
CA LEU A 46 1.07 -20.03 -12.53
C LEU A 46 1.55 -21.36 -13.12
N THR A 47 2.53 -21.33 -14.03
CA THR A 47 3.06 -22.52 -14.72
C THR A 47 1.95 -23.30 -15.43
N VAL A 48 1.11 -22.57 -16.18
CA VAL A 48 0.01 -23.11 -17.01
C VAL A 48 0.23 -22.75 -18.47
N GLN A 49 -0.45 -23.45 -19.37
CA GLN A 49 -0.53 -23.11 -20.78
C GLN A 49 -1.95 -22.66 -21.12
N ILE A 50 -2.11 -21.53 -21.80
CA ILE A 50 -3.39 -20.93 -22.16
C ILE A 50 -3.45 -20.80 -23.68
N VAL A 51 -4.43 -21.44 -24.30
CA VAL A 51 -4.67 -21.35 -25.75
C VAL A 51 -5.98 -20.63 -26.01
N ARG A 52 -5.92 -19.52 -26.76
CA ARG A 52 -7.11 -18.77 -27.17
C ARG A 52 -7.73 -19.35 -28.45
N ARG A 53 -9.03 -19.66 -28.41
CA ARG A 53 -9.81 -20.12 -29.58
C ARG A 53 -11.13 -19.35 -29.66
N GLY A 54 -11.15 -18.28 -30.46
CA GLY A 54 -12.33 -17.42 -30.58
C GLY A 54 -12.64 -16.73 -29.25
N ASN A 55 -13.83 -17.00 -28.70
CA ASN A 55 -14.31 -16.50 -27.40
C ASN A 55 -14.00 -17.44 -26.22
N HIS A 56 -13.19 -18.48 -26.45
CA HIS A 56 -12.82 -19.48 -25.44
C HIS A 56 -11.34 -19.43 -25.11
N LEU A 57 -11.01 -19.67 -23.83
CA LEU A 57 -9.67 -19.95 -23.35
C LEU A 57 -9.57 -21.39 -22.87
N ASP A 58 -8.59 -22.11 -23.40
CA ASP A 58 -8.21 -23.46 -22.98
C ASP A 58 -7.04 -23.36 -22.02
N ILE A 59 -7.19 -23.85 -20.78
CA ILE A 59 -6.13 -23.81 -19.76
C ILE A 59 -5.65 -25.22 -19.49
N MET A 60 -4.34 -25.45 -19.57
CA MET A 60 -3.69 -26.76 -19.41
C MET A 60 -2.56 -26.67 -18.38
N GLY A 61 -2.39 -27.71 -17.56
CA GLY A 61 -1.39 -27.72 -16.49
C GLY A 61 -1.74 -28.67 -15.34
N GLU A 62 -1.16 -28.41 -14.17
CA GLU A 62 -1.53 -29.09 -12.93
C GLU A 62 -2.92 -28.64 -12.44
N PRO A 63 -3.75 -29.52 -11.85
CA PRO A 63 -5.12 -29.20 -11.43
C PRO A 63 -5.23 -27.93 -10.57
N ASP A 64 -4.38 -27.78 -9.57
CA ASP A 64 -4.39 -26.62 -8.65
C ASP A 64 -4.02 -25.31 -9.37
N SER A 65 -3.06 -25.37 -10.30
CA SER A 65 -2.64 -24.22 -11.10
C SER A 65 -3.71 -23.82 -12.12
N ILE A 66 -4.40 -24.80 -12.69
CA ILE A 66 -5.52 -24.56 -13.61
C ILE A 66 -6.68 -23.85 -12.90
N GLU A 67 -7.06 -24.29 -11.71
CA GLU A 67 -8.14 -23.64 -10.95
C GLU A 67 -7.77 -22.20 -10.59
N LYS A 68 -6.54 -21.96 -10.13
CA LYS A 68 -6.05 -20.61 -9.86
C LYS A 68 -6.05 -19.74 -11.10
N ALA A 69 -5.59 -20.26 -12.24
CA ALA A 69 -5.58 -19.53 -13.50
C ALA A 69 -7.00 -19.17 -13.96
N LYS A 70 -7.95 -20.10 -13.80
CA LYS A 70 -9.38 -19.85 -14.07
C LYS A 70 -9.93 -18.72 -13.21
N ASP A 71 -9.65 -18.76 -11.90
CA ASP A 71 -10.16 -17.78 -10.95
C ASP A 71 -9.59 -16.39 -11.24
N VAL A 72 -8.29 -16.30 -11.52
CA VAL A 72 -7.62 -15.05 -11.94
C VAL A 72 -8.25 -14.50 -13.22
N LEU A 73 -8.39 -15.33 -14.25
CA LEU A 73 -8.99 -14.90 -15.53
C LEU A 73 -10.45 -14.45 -15.36
N SER A 74 -11.22 -15.14 -14.52
CA SER A 74 -12.63 -14.80 -14.26
C SER A 74 -12.76 -13.49 -13.46
N SER A 75 -11.90 -13.28 -12.46
CA SER A 75 -11.84 -12.04 -11.67
C SER A 75 -11.47 -10.83 -12.53
N LEU A 76 -10.44 -10.98 -13.37
CA LEU A 76 -10.04 -9.94 -14.32
C LEU A 76 -11.13 -9.64 -15.35
N TYR A 77 -11.89 -10.66 -15.80
CA TYR A 77 -13.01 -10.47 -16.71
C TYR A 77 -14.18 -9.71 -16.06
N LEU A 78 -14.57 -10.08 -14.84
CA LEU A 78 -15.62 -9.36 -14.08
C LEU A 78 -15.27 -7.89 -13.85
N ARG A 79 -13.98 -7.59 -13.64
CA ARG A 79 -13.48 -6.21 -13.53
C ARG A 79 -13.66 -5.42 -14.83
N LEU A 80 -13.38 -6.05 -15.96
CA LEU A 80 -13.59 -5.46 -17.29
C LEU A 80 -15.09 -5.24 -17.56
N GLU A 81 -15.96 -6.16 -17.16
CA GLU A 81 -17.43 -5.97 -17.23
C GLU A 81 -17.90 -4.78 -16.38
N GLY A 82 -17.24 -4.51 -15.24
CA GLY A 82 -17.46 -3.33 -14.40
C GLY A 82 -16.90 -2.01 -14.95
N GLY A 83 -16.28 -2.01 -16.14
CA GLY A 83 -15.68 -0.83 -16.76
C GLY A 83 -14.31 -0.43 -16.22
N GLY A 84 -13.62 -1.33 -15.50
CA GLY A 84 -12.24 -1.14 -15.08
C GLY A 84 -11.23 -1.54 -16.16
N ASP A 85 -9.95 -1.22 -15.95
CA ASP A 85 -8.84 -1.61 -16.83
C ASP A 85 -8.02 -2.76 -16.22
N VAL A 86 -7.35 -3.53 -17.09
CA VAL A 86 -6.41 -4.59 -16.68
C VAL A 86 -4.99 -4.16 -17.05
N GLU A 87 -4.14 -4.03 -16.04
CA GLU A 87 -2.71 -3.76 -16.17
C GLU A 87 -1.90 -4.87 -15.48
N SER A 88 -0.60 -4.95 -15.78
CA SER A 88 0.31 -5.97 -15.22
C SER A 88 0.30 -6.04 -13.69
N GLY A 89 0.19 -4.90 -13.01
CA GLY A 89 0.12 -4.84 -11.54
C GLY A 89 -1.18 -5.42 -10.96
N GLN A 90 -2.26 -5.46 -11.73
CA GLN A 90 -3.53 -6.07 -11.33
C GLN A 90 -3.47 -7.60 -11.45
N ILE A 91 -2.82 -8.10 -12.50
CA ILE A 91 -2.54 -9.53 -12.66
C ILE A 91 -1.70 -10.03 -11.49
N ASP A 92 -0.66 -9.28 -11.10
CA ASP A 92 0.17 -9.58 -9.92
C ASP A 92 -0.62 -9.57 -8.61
N GLY A 93 -1.68 -8.76 -8.53
CA GLY A 93 -2.56 -8.67 -7.37
C GLY A 93 -3.48 -9.89 -7.26
N GLU A 94 -4.16 -10.25 -8.35
CA GLU A 94 -5.08 -11.38 -8.40
C GLU A 94 -4.34 -12.72 -8.20
N ILE A 95 -3.15 -12.89 -8.80
CA ILE A 95 -2.33 -14.10 -8.61
C ILE A 95 -1.90 -14.27 -7.14
N ARG A 96 -1.61 -13.17 -6.44
CA ARG A 96 -1.21 -13.19 -5.03
C ARG A 96 -2.39 -13.33 -4.06
N MET A 97 -3.57 -12.85 -4.44
CA MET A 97 -4.78 -12.87 -3.59
C MET A 97 -5.68 -14.09 -3.82
N GLY A 98 -5.39 -14.95 -4.80
CA GLY A 98 -6.22 -16.10 -5.17
C GLY A 98 -6.50 -17.08 -4.02
N GLY A 99 -7.67 -16.94 -3.39
CA GLY A 99 -8.21 -17.92 -2.44
C GLY A 99 -9.37 -17.49 -1.53
N ALA A 100 -9.73 -16.22 -1.41
CA ALA A 100 -10.83 -15.81 -0.52
C ALA A 100 -11.59 -14.58 -1.04
N ASP A 101 -12.65 -14.79 -1.82
CA ASP A 101 -14.03 -14.66 -1.35
C ASP A 101 -14.99 -14.79 -2.55
N LYS A 102 -15.78 -15.85 -2.55
CA LYS A 102 -16.94 -16.02 -3.43
C LYS A 102 -18.12 -15.28 -2.79
N GLY A 103 -18.50 -14.14 -3.34
CA GLY A 103 -19.63 -13.34 -2.87
C GLY A 103 -20.41 -12.73 -4.03
N THR A 104 -21.44 -13.44 -4.47
CA THR A 104 -22.42 -13.10 -5.51
C THR A 104 -23.25 -11.85 -5.20
N GLY A 105 -23.60 -11.05 -6.21
CA GLY A 105 -24.68 -10.07 -6.10
C GLY A 105 -24.74 -9.02 -7.22
N VAL A 106 -25.31 -9.40 -8.37
CA VAL A 106 -25.77 -8.47 -9.41
C VAL A 106 -26.97 -7.70 -8.88
N LEU A 107 -26.99 -6.36 -8.94
CA LEU A 107 -28.21 -5.58 -9.21
C LEU A 107 -27.88 -4.26 -9.93
N THR A 108 -28.64 -4.04 -10.98
CA THR A 108 -28.69 -2.92 -11.93
C THR A 108 -29.41 -1.69 -11.37
N GLY A 109 -28.96 -0.50 -11.76
CA GLY A 109 -29.83 0.68 -11.95
C GLY A 109 -29.88 1.71 -10.81
N ASP A 110 -29.47 2.93 -11.19
CA ASP A 110 -29.69 4.25 -10.58
C ASP A 110 -29.05 4.65 -9.24
N GLN A 111 -28.48 5.86 -9.31
CA GLN A 111 -27.91 6.72 -8.28
C GLN A 111 -28.53 6.61 -6.87
N LEU A 112 -27.65 6.39 -5.87
CA LEU A 112 -27.46 7.15 -4.61
C LEU A 112 -27.11 6.22 -3.43
N GLU A 113 -26.15 6.70 -2.63
CA GLU A 113 -25.89 6.36 -1.23
C GLU A 113 -25.51 4.90 -0.91
N LEU A 114 -24.21 4.61 -0.95
CA LEU A 114 -23.67 3.40 -0.34
C LEU A 114 -23.29 3.66 1.11
N SER A 115 -24.16 3.12 1.95
CA SER A 115 -24.00 2.86 3.36
C SER A 115 -22.80 1.93 3.62
N VAL A 116 -22.09 2.24 4.70
CA VAL A 116 -21.10 1.45 5.45
C VAL A 116 -21.04 -0.05 5.10
N GLY A 117 -19.91 -0.49 4.54
CA GLY A 117 -19.54 -1.90 4.40
C GLY A 117 -18.64 -2.17 3.19
N ASP A 118 -17.37 -2.45 3.43
CA ASP A 118 -16.40 -3.11 2.53
C ASP A 118 -16.23 -2.57 1.09
N LYS A 119 -15.55 -1.43 0.98
CA LYS A 119 -14.47 -1.13 0.01
C LYS A 119 -14.12 0.34 0.16
N VAL A 120 -13.01 0.62 0.84
CA VAL A 120 -12.52 1.99 0.97
C VAL A 120 -11.69 2.33 -0.27
N GLU A 121 -12.36 2.62 -1.38
CA GLU A 121 -11.73 3.14 -2.58
C GLU A 121 -11.50 4.65 -2.45
N ILE A 122 -10.24 5.04 -2.29
CA ILE A 122 -9.84 6.44 -2.32
C ILE A 122 -9.70 6.87 -3.78
N LYS A 123 -10.73 7.50 -4.34
CA LYS A 123 -10.68 8.11 -5.68
C LYS A 123 -9.94 9.45 -5.64
N THR A 124 -8.65 9.44 -5.97
CA THR A 124 -7.89 10.64 -6.34
C THR A 124 -7.38 10.51 -7.77
N ARG A 125 -7.51 11.59 -8.54
CA ARG A 125 -7.30 11.62 -10.00
C ARG A 125 -5.79 11.69 -10.30
N LYS A 126 -5.09 10.55 -10.16
CA LYS A 126 -3.90 10.13 -10.96
C LYS A 126 -3.26 8.79 -10.58
N LYS A 127 -3.75 8.07 -9.56
CA LYS A 127 -3.30 6.70 -9.24
C LYS A 127 -4.31 6.08 -8.30
N LEU A 128 -4.89 4.92 -8.65
CA LEU A 128 -5.72 4.18 -7.71
C LEU A 128 -4.80 3.60 -6.63
N VAL A 129 -4.92 4.10 -5.40
CA VAL A 129 -4.12 3.61 -4.28
C VAL A 129 -4.90 2.51 -3.60
N GLU A 130 -4.51 1.28 -3.91
CA GLU A 130 -5.09 0.11 -3.26
C GLU A 130 -4.07 -0.52 -2.31
N PRO A 131 -4.50 -0.87 -1.09
CA PRO A 131 -3.67 -1.67 -0.20
C PRO A 131 -3.39 -3.03 -0.86
N ARG A 132 -2.11 -3.42 -0.89
CA ARG A 132 -1.62 -4.61 -1.58
C ARG A 132 -1.38 -5.80 -0.65
N THR A 133 -1.45 -5.57 0.67
CA THR A 133 -1.33 -6.62 1.69
C THR A 133 -2.45 -6.50 2.72
N GLU A 134 -2.74 -7.58 3.44
CA GLU A 134 -3.75 -7.57 4.51
C GLU A 134 -3.41 -6.58 5.62
N ALA A 135 -2.13 -6.42 5.97
CA ALA A 135 -1.70 -5.41 6.94
C ALA A 135 -1.97 -3.98 6.44
N GLN A 136 -1.76 -3.72 5.14
CA GLN A 136 -2.11 -2.43 4.53
C GLN A 136 -3.63 -2.19 4.51
N LYS A 137 -4.44 -3.23 4.24
CA LYS A 137 -5.91 -3.15 4.29
C LYS A 137 -6.40 -2.81 5.71
N ALA A 138 -5.89 -3.54 6.71
CA ALA A 138 -6.21 -3.31 8.12
C ALA A 138 -5.80 -1.89 8.55
N TYR A 139 -4.62 -1.44 8.15
CA TYR A 139 -4.14 -0.09 8.44
C TYR A 139 -5.03 0.99 7.82
N VAL A 140 -5.39 0.86 6.53
CA VAL A 140 -6.29 1.81 5.88
C VAL A 140 -7.63 1.86 6.61
N LYS A 141 -8.23 0.71 6.95
CA LYS A 141 -9.47 0.66 7.73
C LYS A 141 -9.32 1.39 9.07
N SER A 142 -8.25 1.13 9.80
CA SER A 142 -7.97 1.78 11.08
C SER A 142 -7.90 3.32 10.97
N LEU A 143 -7.33 3.84 9.89
CA LEU A 143 -7.27 5.29 9.63
C LEU A 143 -8.65 5.95 9.50
N PHE A 144 -9.68 5.21 9.06
CA PHE A 144 -11.07 5.67 9.01
C PHE A 144 -11.84 5.43 10.30
N ASP A 145 -11.48 4.43 11.10
CA ASP A 145 -12.25 4.06 12.29
C ASP A 145 -11.76 4.77 13.57
N ASN A 146 -10.49 5.19 13.61
CA ASN A 146 -9.86 5.71 14.82
C ASN A 146 -9.38 7.16 14.70
N GLU A 147 -9.33 7.86 15.85
CA GLU A 147 -8.87 9.25 15.95
C GLU A 147 -7.34 9.34 15.97
N LEU A 148 -6.66 8.32 16.52
CA LEU A 148 -5.21 8.23 16.57
C LEU A 148 -4.74 6.85 16.14
N VAL A 149 -3.90 6.79 15.11
CA VAL A 149 -3.39 5.53 14.55
C VAL A 149 -1.88 5.55 14.46
N PHE A 150 -1.26 4.48 14.92
CA PHE A 150 0.17 4.22 14.76
C PHE A 150 0.39 3.21 13.63
N GLY A 151 1.17 3.59 12.61
CA GLY A 151 1.66 2.69 11.57
C GLY A 151 3.15 2.43 11.77
N ILE A 152 3.51 1.24 12.25
CA ILE A 152 4.87 0.93 12.69
C ILE A 152 5.45 -0.22 11.90
N GLY A 153 6.59 -0.01 11.25
CA GLY A 153 7.33 -1.08 10.60
C GLY A 153 8.32 -0.60 9.54
N PRO A 154 8.91 -1.51 8.76
CA PRO A 154 10.02 -1.21 7.86
C PRO A 154 9.74 -0.14 6.80
N ALA A 155 10.80 0.46 6.26
CA ALA A 155 10.70 1.33 5.10
C ALA A 155 10.20 0.59 3.85
N GLY A 156 9.31 1.21 3.07
CA GLY A 156 8.72 0.61 1.86
C GLY A 156 7.47 -0.24 2.10
N THR A 157 6.95 -0.28 3.32
CA THR A 157 5.66 -0.92 3.67
C THR A 157 4.44 -0.07 3.33
N GLY A 158 4.64 1.17 2.89
CA GLY A 158 3.57 2.08 2.46
C GLY A 158 2.88 2.85 3.59
N LYS A 159 3.29 2.70 4.85
CA LYS A 159 2.68 3.37 6.03
C LYS A 159 2.40 4.88 5.82
N THR A 160 3.41 5.67 5.49
CA THR A 160 3.27 7.12 5.30
C THR A 160 2.48 7.44 4.04
N TYR A 161 2.71 6.71 2.95
CA TYR A 161 2.03 6.90 1.67
C TYR A 161 0.52 6.68 1.78
N LEU A 162 0.10 5.58 2.42
CA LEU A 162 -1.30 5.25 2.67
C LEU A 162 -1.94 6.25 3.63
N ALA A 163 -1.24 6.69 4.67
CA ALA A 163 -1.73 7.74 5.56
C ALA A 163 -2.03 9.05 4.81
N VAL A 164 -1.11 9.50 3.96
CA VAL A 164 -1.30 10.70 3.13
C VAL A 164 -2.45 10.50 2.15
N ALA A 165 -2.59 9.32 1.52
CA ALA A 165 -3.71 9.01 0.63
C ALA A 165 -5.06 9.14 1.33
N VAL A 166 -5.20 8.57 2.53
CA VAL A 166 -6.42 8.69 3.36
C VAL A 166 -6.66 10.14 3.76
N GLY A 167 -5.63 10.87 4.18
CA GLY A 167 -5.76 12.28 4.54
C GLY A 167 -6.24 13.15 3.39
N VAL A 168 -5.72 12.94 2.19
CA VAL A 168 -6.17 13.64 0.97
C VAL A 168 -7.62 13.27 0.64
N ASN A 169 -8.01 12.00 0.78
CA ASN A 169 -9.40 11.59 0.57
C ASN A 169 -10.36 12.30 1.52
N MET A 170 -10.05 12.30 2.82
CA MET A 170 -10.85 12.95 3.85
C MET A 170 -10.98 14.46 3.58
N PHE A 171 -9.88 15.09 3.17
CA PHE A 171 -9.86 16.52 2.84
C PHE A 171 -10.72 16.84 1.62
N ILE A 172 -10.60 16.08 0.52
CA ILE A 172 -11.40 16.29 -0.69
C ILE A 172 -12.89 16.08 -0.42
N ASN A 173 -13.23 15.09 0.40
CA ASN A 173 -14.61 14.79 0.78
C ASN A 173 -15.14 15.67 1.92
N GLY A 174 -14.40 16.68 2.36
CA GLY A 174 -14.85 17.64 3.38
C GLY A 174 -14.97 17.08 4.80
N HIS A 175 -14.36 15.93 5.11
CA HIS A 175 -14.32 15.37 6.46
C HIS A 175 -13.33 16.12 7.36
N VAL A 176 -12.31 16.75 6.75
CA VAL A 176 -11.34 17.62 7.42
C VAL A 176 -11.12 18.87 6.57
N ASP A 177 -10.81 19.98 7.23
CA ASP A 177 -10.56 21.28 6.59
C ASP A 177 -9.09 21.45 6.20
N LYS A 178 -8.18 20.68 6.82
CA LYS A 178 -6.73 20.82 6.66
C LYS A 178 -5.98 19.50 6.70
N ILE A 179 -4.83 19.45 6.04
CA ILE A 179 -3.83 18.39 6.16
C ILE A 179 -2.55 18.99 6.75
N ILE A 180 -2.00 18.39 7.79
CA ILE A 180 -0.76 18.83 8.42
C ILE A 180 0.22 17.65 8.42
N LEU A 181 1.30 17.77 7.67
CA LEU A 181 2.37 16.78 7.61
C LEU A 181 3.58 17.30 8.37
N SER A 182 4.10 16.49 9.28
CA SER A 182 5.23 16.87 10.11
C SER A 182 6.23 15.73 10.23
N ARG A 183 7.49 16.09 10.44
CA ARG A 183 8.59 15.15 10.67
C ARG A 183 9.55 15.76 11.70
N PRO A 184 10.12 14.97 12.62
CA PRO A 184 11.16 15.45 13.52
C PRO A 184 12.37 15.94 12.73
N ALA A 185 12.95 17.07 13.13
CA ALA A 185 14.24 17.48 12.60
C ALA A 185 15.32 16.62 13.28
N VAL A 186 16.02 15.83 12.48
CA VAL A 186 17.12 14.97 12.94
C VAL A 186 18.31 15.24 12.04
N GLU A 187 19.46 15.47 12.64
CA GLU A 187 20.71 15.66 11.90
C GLU A 187 21.20 14.29 11.46
N ALA A 188 20.75 13.82 10.30
CA ALA A 188 21.26 12.61 9.67
C ALA A 188 22.65 12.88 9.08
N GLY A 189 23.68 12.87 9.94
CA GLY A 189 25.09 12.92 9.54
C GLY A 189 25.65 14.31 9.18
N GLU A 190 24.84 15.23 8.64
CA GLU A 190 25.23 16.61 8.36
C GLU A 190 24.49 17.57 9.32
N LYS A 191 25.23 18.47 10.00
CA LYS A 191 24.57 19.45 10.88
C LYS A 191 23.70 20.38 10.03
N LEU A 192 22.44 20.56 10.44
CA LEU A 192 21.46 21.41 9.75
C LEU A 192 21.98 22.86 9.52
N GLY A 193 22.97 23.28 10.32
CA GLY A 193 23.64 24.58 10.23
C GLY A 193 24.53 24.82 9.00
N TYR A 194 24.84 23.81 8.17
CA TYR A 194 25.77 23.96 7.03
C TYR A 194 25.11 24.16 5.65
N LEU A 195 23.79 23.96 5.53
CA LEU A 195 23.09 24.21 4.27
C LEU A 195 22.94 25.73 4.06
N PRO A 196 23.35 26.34 2.94
CA PRO A 196 23.11 27.76 2.68
C PRO A 196 21.60 28.03 2.45
N GLY A 197 21.07 29.17 2.92
CA GLY A 197 19.67 29.57 2.72
C GLY A 197 18.89 29.88 4.01
N ASP A 198 17.61 30.23 3.86
CA ASP A 198 16.69 30.50 4.97
C ASP A 198 16.35 29.20 5.73
N MET A 199 15.84 29.30 6.95
CA MET A 199 15.48 28.12 7.78
C MET A 199 14.51 27.16 7.08
N LYS A 200 13.73 27.66 6.11
CA LYS A 200 12.84 26.85 5.29
C LYS A 200 13.64 26.01 4.26
N ASP A 201 14.52 26.66 3.50
CA ASP A 201 15.37 26.02 2.49
C ASP A 201 16.28 24.93 3.09
N LYS A 202 16.67 25.07 4.36
CA LYS A 202 17.49 24.11 5.09
C LYS A 202 16.75 22.84 5.50
N VAL A 203 15.43 22.92 5.71
CA VAL A 203 14.62 21.81 6.22
C VAL A 203 13.82 21.13 5.10
N ASP A 204 13.58 21.84 4.00
CA ASP A 204 12.86 21.35 2.82
C ASP A 204 13.39 20.01 2.27
N PRO A 205 14.70 19.71 2.20
CA PRO A 205 15.19 18.40 1.72
C PRO A 205 14.66 17.21 2.54
N TYR A 206 14.52 17.36 3.85
CA TYR A 206 14.00 16.32 4.74
C TYR A 206 12.49 16.15 4.62
N MET A 207 11.80 17.19 4.15
CA MET A 207 10.34 17.18 3.96
C MET A 207 9.97 16.75 2.53
N GLN A 208 10.91 16.69 1.59
CA GLN A 208 10.67 16.35 0.19
C GLN A 208 9.84 15.06 -0.01
N PRO A 209 10.06 13.95 0.72
CA PRO A 209 9.22 12.76 0.56
C PRO A 209 7.73 12.99 0.84
N LEU A 210 7.39 13.96 1.71
CA LEU A 210 6.00 14.33 2.00
C LEU A 210 5.40 15.18 0.88
N TYR A 211 6.19 16.06 0.24
CA TYR A 211 5.77 16.77 -0.96
C TYR A 211 5.52 15.79 -2.12
N ASP A 212 6.40 14.82 -2.32
CA ASP A 212 6.28 13.81 -3.37
C ASP A 212 5.02 12.96 -3.16
N ALA A 213 4.77 12.51 -1.92
CA ALA A 213 3.57 11.76 -1.58
C ALA A 213 2.28 12.55 -1.86
N LEU A 214 2.24 13.85 -1.59
CA LEU A 214 1.08 14.69 -1.93
C LEU A 214 0.89 14.85 -3.44
N ASN A 215 1.99 15.03 -4.18
CA ASN A 215 1.97 15.20 -5.64
C ASN A 215 1.48 13.94 -6.39
N ASP A 216 1.57 12.77 -5.76
CA ASP A 216 1.00 11.53 -6.26
C ASP A 216 -0.54 11.53 -6.26
N PHE A 217 -1.18 12.30 -5.36
CA PHE A 217 -2.64 12.34 -5.20
C PHE A 217 -3.29 13.64 -5.66
N LEU A 218 -2.52 14.72 -5.71
CA LEU A 218 -2.99 16.05 -6.09
C LEU A 218 -2.03 16.64 -7.15
N PRO A 219 -2.55 17.28 -8.22
CA PRO A 219 -1.70 17.99 -9.17
C PRO A 219 -0.80 19.03 -8.48
N SER A 220 0.48 19.11 -8.86
CA SER A 220 1.46 19.96 -8.18
C SER A 220 1.08 21.44 -8.11
N LYS A 221 0.42 21.97 -9.14
CA LYS A 221 -0.12 23.35 -9.11
C LYS A 221 -1.21 23.53 -8.04
N GLN A 222 -2.04 22.50 -7.83
CA GLN A 222 -3.05 22.51 -6.78
C GLN A 222 -2.41 22.37 -5.40
N VAL A 223 -1.43 21.49 -5.22
CA VAL A 223 -0.68 21.35 -3.96
C VAL A 223 -0.05 22.68 -3.57
N ALA A 224 0.66 23.34 -4.50
CA ALA A 224 1.28 24.64 -4.25
C ALA A 224 0.26 25.69 -3.77
N LYS A 225 -0.90 25.78 -4.43
CA LYS A 225 -1.98 26.68 -4.02
C LYS A 225 -2.55 26.33 -2.64
N LEU A 226 -2.78 25.04 -2.35
CA LEU A 226 -3.28 24.60 -1.05
C LEU A 226 -2.31 24.87 0.09
N ILE A 227 -1.00 24.86 -0.20
CA ILE A 227 0.05 25.24 0.75
C ILE A 227 0.05 26.75 1.00
N GLU A 228 -0.05 27.55 -0.07
CA GLU A 228 -0.18 29.00 0.03
C GLU A 228 -1.42 29.41 0.85
N ASP A 229 -2.55 28.74 0.60
CA ASP A 229 -3.82 28.93 1.31
C ASP A 229 -3.80 28.35 2.75
N LYS A 230 -2.71 27.74 3.20
CA LYS A 230 -2.56 27.06 4.51
C LYS A 230 -3.62 25.98 4.78
N LYS A 231 -4.12 25.35 3.71
CA LYS A 231 -4.97 24.15 3.79
C LYS A 231 -4.12 22.88 3.90
N ILE A 232 -2.96 22.86 3.27
CA ILE A 232 -1.92 21.86 3.47
C ILE A 232 -0.74 22.54 4.13
N GLU A 233 -0.27 22.01 5.26
CA GLU A 233 0.93 22.51 5.94
C GLU A 233 1.95 21.38 6.04
N ILE A 234 3.17 21.63 5.56
CA ILE A 234 4.31 20.73 5.75
C ILE A 234 5.32 21.48 6.60
N ALA A 235 5.54 21.01 7.83
CA ALA A 235 6.35 21.76 8.79
C ALA A 235 7.09 20.85 9.79
N PRO A 236 8.26 21.26 10.29
CA PRO A 236 8.99 20.50 11.29
C PRO A 236 8.19 20.35 12.59
N LEU A 237 8.43 19.26 13.32
CA LEU A 237 7.71 18.94 14.57
C LEU A 237 7.70 20.08 15.59
N ALA A 238 8.77 20.88 15.65
CA ALA A 238 8.87 22.03 16.57
C ALA A 238 7.77 23.09 16.35
N PHE A 239 7.25 23.23 15.14
CA PHE A 239 6.20 24.20 14.78
C PHE A 239 4.81 23.80 15.30
N MET A 240 4.67 22.59 15.83
CA MET A 240 3.42 22.11 16.42
C MET A 240 3.21 22.60 17.85
N ARG A 241 4.25 23.17 18.47
CA ARG A 241 4.20 23.65 19.85
C ARG A 241 3.16 24.76 20.02
N GLY A 242 2.32 24.62 21.04
CA GLY A 242 1.31 25.62 21.39
C GLY A 242 0.09 25.67 20.46
N ARG A 243 0.00 24.75 19.48
CA ARG A 243 -1.15 24.66 18.58
C ARG A 243 -2.24 23.74 19.14
N THR A 244 -3.46 23.94 18.67
CA THR A 244 -4.55 22.96 18.78
C THR A 244 -4.97 22.65 17.35
N LEU A 245 -4.85 21.39 16.94
CA LEU A 245 -5.09 20.97 15.56
C LEU A 245 -6.52 20.45 15.48
N SER A 246 -7.48 21.31 15.14
CA SER A 246 -8.90 20.96 15.00
C SER A 246 -9.29 20.88 13.52
N ASN A 247 -10.27 20.02 13.21
CA ASN A 247 -10.72 19.70 11.84
C ASN A 247 -9.57 19.41 10.87
N ALA A 248 -8.54 18.70 11.34
CA ALA A 248 -7.32 18.46 10.57
C ALA A 248 -6.96 16.97 10.53
N PHE A 249 -6.45 16.54 9.38
CA PHE A 249 -5.76 15.26 9.27
C PHE A 249 -4.26 15.48 9.44
N VAL A 250 -3.70 14.95 10.53
CA VAL A 250 -2.33 15.25 10.95
C VAL A 250 -1.47 13.99 10.83
N VAL A 251 -0.31 14.08 10.19
CA VAL A 251 0.65 12.97 10.08
C VAL A 251 1.98 13.39 10.70
N LEU A 252 2.50 12.59 11.63
CA LEU A 252 3.90 12.65 12.07
C LEU A 252 4.67 11.48 11.47
N ASP A 253 5.54 11.79 10.51
CA ASP A 253 6.40 10.82 9.85
C ASP A 253 7.77 10.70 10.52
N GLU A 254 8.42 9.54 10.35
CA GLU A 254 9.64 9.15 11.06
C GLU A 254 9.61 9.40 12.57
N ALA A 255 8.48 9.05 13.19
CA ALA A 255 8.23 9.34 14.59
C ALA A 255 9.19 8.62 15.55
N GLN A 256 9.93 7.59 15.11
CA GLN A 256 10.99 6.98 15.90
C GLN A 256 12.09 7.98 16.27
N ASN A 257 12.22 9.05 15.49
CA ASN A 257 13.18 10.12 15.70
C ASN A 257 12.61 11.30 16.51
N ALA A 258 11.41 11.17 17.05
CA ALA A 258 10.90 12.09 18.07
C ALA A 258 11.35 11.62 19.45
N THR A 259 11.80 12.54 20.29
CA THR A 259 12.00 12.27 21.72
C THR A 259 10.67 12.05 22.45
N THR A 260 10.70 11.40 23.61
CA THR A 260 9.57 11.34 24.56
C THR A 260 8.82 12.66 24.71
N MET A 261 9.55 13.74 24.96
CA MET A 261 8.96 15.06 25.20
C MET A 261 8.27 15.60 23.94
N GLN A 262 8.88 15.42 22.77
CA GLN A 262 8.30 15.84 21.50
C GLN A 262 7.06 15.02 21.14
N MET A 263 7.08 13.71 21.35
CA MET A 263 5.92 12.84 21.13
C MET A 263 4.75 13.26 22.02
N LYS A 264 4.98 13.41 23.33
CA LYS A 264 3.95 13.89 24.26
C LYS A 264 3.43 15.28 23.88
N MET A 265 4.33 16.19 23.49
CA MET A 265 3.93 17.52 23.02
C MET A 265 3.00 17.42 21.81
N PHE A 266 3.32 16.59 20.83
CA PHE A 266 2.57 16.43 19.59
C PHE A 266 1.22 15.75 19.78
N LEU A 267 1.18 14.62 20.48
CA LEU A 267 -0.06 13.88 20.75
C LEU A 267 -1.10 14.73 21.48
N THR A 268 -0.66 15.62 22.38
CA THR A 268 -1.54 16.55 23.10
C THR A 268 -2.00 17.76 22.27
N ARG A 269 -1.64 17.85 20.98
CA ARG A 269 -2.17 18.88 20.08
C ARG A 269 -3.44 18.44 19.34
N LEU A 270 -3.83 17.16 19.42
CA LEU A 270 -5.03 16.63 18.77
C LEU A 270 -6.28 17.37 19.27
N GLY A 271 -6.96 18.07 18.36
CA GLY A 271 -8.19 18.81 18.63
C GLY A 271 -9.44 18.10 18.12
N GLN A 272 -10.61 18.72 18.32
CA GLN A 272 -11.88 18.17 17.89
C GLN A 272 -11.98 18.09 16.36
N GLY A 273 -12.67 17.05 15.86
CA GLY A 273 -12.88 16.85 14.42
C GLY A 273 -11.60 16.47 13.66
N SER A 274 -10.51 16.19 14.38
CA SER A 274 -9.23 15.84 13.80
C SER A 274 -8.93 14.36 13.91
N ARG A 275 -8.01 13.92 13.06
CA ARG A 275 -7.39 12.61 13.13
C ARG A 275 -5.88 12.77 13.08
N MET A 276 -5.17 11.90 13.78
CA MET A 276 -3.72 11.93 13.86
C MET A 276 -3.14 10.57 13.54
N VAL A 277 -2.09 10.56 12.73
CA VAL A 277 -1.38 9.36 12.30
C VAL A 277 0.08 9.51 12.66
N ILE A 278 0.63 8.51 13.31
CA ILE A 278 2.04 8.45 13.68
C ILE A 278 2.68 7.30 12.91
N THR A 279 3.63 7.60 12.02
CA THR A 279 4.35 6.60 11.23
C THR A 279 5.82 6.53 11.65
N GLY A 280 6.37 5.32 11.72
CA GLY A 280 7.79 5.16 12.04
C GLY A 280 8.29 3.72 11.99
N ASP A 281 9.58 3.54 12.26
CA ASP A 281 10.25 2.23 12.31
C ASP A 281 11.10 2.14 13.59
N ARG A 282 10.86 1.12 14.42
CA ARG A 282 11.59 0.93 15.69
C ARG A 282 13.06 0.61 15.51
N THR A 283 13.44 0.13 14.33
CA THR A 283 14.80 -0.33 14.04
C THR A 283 15.70 0.80 13.51
N GLN A 284 15.11 1.92 13.06
CA GLN A 284 15.81 3.04 12.41
C GLN A 284 15.82 4.30 13.30
N ILE A 285 16.32 4.17 14.53
CA ILE A 285 16.40 5.28 15.47
C ILE A 285 17.70 6.07 15.23
N ASP A 286 17.56 7.29 14.73
CA ASP A 286 18.65 8.23 14.45
C ASP A 286 18.92 9.20 15.62
N LEU A 287 18.26 8.98 16.78
CA LEU A 287 18.47 9.78 17.98
C LEU A 287 19.87 9.57 18.57
N GLN A 288 20.41 10.61 19.20
CA GLN A 288 21.67 10.51 19.93
C GLN A 288 21.60 9.42 21.02
N ARG A 289 22.72 8.74 21.25
CA ARG A 289 22.82 7.67 22.26
C ARG A 289 22.35 8.16 23.63
N GLY A 290 21.48 7.37 24.27
CA GLY A 290 20.93 7.67 25.59
C GLY A 290 19.59 8.42 25.56
N ILE A 291 19.19 8.98 24.42
CA ILE A 291 17.87 9.58 24.25
C ILE A 291 16.85 8.49 23.95
N LYS A 292 15.76 8.43 24.74
CA LYS A 292 14.65 7.50 24.48
C LYS A 292 13.79 7.98 23.31
N SER A 293 13.45 7.05 22.42
CA SER A 293 12.47 7.28 21.36
C SER A 293 11.07 7.40 21.94
N GLY A 294 10.38 8.50 21.61
CA GLY A 294 9.01 8.74 22.03
C GLY A 294 8.01 7.78 21.37
N LEU A 295 8.31 7.25 20.18
CA LEU A 295 7.46 6.24 19.53
C LEU A 295 7.36 4.95 20.37
N ARG A 296 8.51 4.45 20.84
CA ARG A 296 8.57 3.24 21.66
C ARG A 296 7.84 3.41 22.98
N GLU A 297 8.02 4.55 23.64
CA GLU A 297 7.33 4.83 24.90
C GLU A 297 5.82 5.04 24.71
N ALA A 298 5.40 5.73 23.64
CA ALA A 298 3.99 5.92 23.33
C ALA A 298 3.28 4.59 23.08
N GLU A 299 3.92 3.64 22.40
CA GLU A 299 3.38 2.29 22.24
C GLU A 299 3.13 1.60 23.58
N GLU A 300 4.12 1.62 24.48
CA GLU A 300 4.02 0.97 25.79
C GLU A 300 2.91 1.59 26.67
N LEU A 301 2.79 2.92 26.62
CA LEU A 301 1.86 3.69 27.47
C LEU A 301 0.43 3.74 26.93
N LEU A 302 0.24 3.78 25.61
CA LEU A 302 -1.06 4.10 24.99
C LEU A 302 -1.83 2.88 24.48
N LYS A 303 -1.23 1.67 24.51
CA LYS A 303 -1.82 0.43 23.98
C LYS A 303 -3.23 0.07 24.49
N ASN A 304 -3.63 0.56 25.66
CA ASN A 304 -4.91 0.22 26.30
C ASN A 304 -5.95 1.33 26.20
N ILE A 305 -5.66 2.42 25.48
CA ILE A 305 -6.57 3.55 25.34
C ILE A 305 -7.49 3.30 24.14
N GLN A 306 -8.79 3.39 24.36
CA GLN A 306 -9.79 3.26 23.29
C GLN A 306 -9.59 4.32 22.19
N LYS A 307 -9.92 3.99 20.94
CA LYS A 307 -9.71 4.82 19.74
C LYS A 307 -8.25 5.14 19.40
N ILE A 308 -7.29 4.50 20.08
CA ILE A 308 -5.89 4.45 19.65
C ILE A 308 -5.64 3.06 19.10
N ASP A 309 -5.19 2.98 17.86
CA ASP A 309 -4.89 1.70 17.22
C ASP A 309 -3.44 1.62 16.76
N PHE A 310 -2.86 0.42 16.85
CA PHE A 310 -1.47 0.14 16.52
C PHE A 310 -1.40 -0.92 15.43
N ASN A 311 -0.96 -0.50 14.25
CA ASN A 311 -0.82 -1.33 13.07
C ASN A 311 0.66 -1.63 12.82
N TYR A 312 0.99 -2.92 12.75
CA TYR A 312 2.36 -3.40 12.67
C TYR A 312 2.61 -3.97 11.28
N PHE A 313 3.65 -3.47 10.63
CA PHE A 313 4.12 -3.95 9.34
C PHE A 313 5.41 -4.74 9.49
N THR A 314 5.58 -5.72 8.62
CA THR A 314 6.77 -6.57 8.57
C THR A 314 7.47 -6.42 7.22
N SER A 315 8.62 -7.09 7.04
CA SER A 315 9.30 -7.15 5.74
C SER A 315 8.43 -7.77 4.64
N LYS A 316 7.45 -8.64 4.99
CA LYS A 316 6.49 -9.22 4.04
C LYS A 316 5.53 -8.19 3.43
N ASP A 317 5.36 -7.06 4.11
CA ASP A 317 4.47 -5.98 3.67
C ASP A 317 5.18 -4.96 2.77
N VAL A 318 6.48 -5.15 2.52
CA VAL A 318 7.28 -4.28 1.67
C VAL A 318 6.93 -4.57 0.22
N VAL A 319 6.31 -3.58 -0.44
CA VAL A 319 5.99 -3.69 -1.87
C VAL A 319 6.92 -2.78 -2.66
N ARG A 320 8.00 -3.38 -3.16
CA ARG A 320 8.99 -2.71 -4.01
C ARG A 320 8.97 -3.29 -5.41
N HIS A 321 9.60 -2.57 -6.34
CA HIS A 321 9.84 -3.09 -7.68
C HIS A 321 10.67 -4.40 -7.61
N PRO A 322 10.37 -5.45 -8.40
CA PRO A 322 11.07 -6.73 -8.33
C PRO A 322 12.59 -6.62 -8.43
N LEU A 323 13.09 -5.72 -9.28
CA LEU A 323 14.53 -5.44 -9.38
C LEU A 323 15.13 -4.96 -8.05
N VAL A 324 14.43 -4.10 -7.31
CA VAL A 324 14.92 -3.57 -6.02
C VAL A 324 14.97 -4.69 -4.98
N ALA A 325 13.97 -5.59 -4.98
CA ALA A 325 14.00 -6.77 -4.11
C ALA A 325 15.22 -7.65 -4.39
N ARG A 326 15.48 -7.97 -5.66
CA ARG A 326 16.67 -8.76 -6.07
C ARG A 326 18.00 -8.09 -5.72
N ILE A 327 18.07 -6.75 -5.79
CA ILE A 327 19.26 -6.00 -5.36
C ILE A 327 19.46 -6.14 -3.84
N ILE A 328 18.40 -5.99 -3.04
CA ILE A 328 18.48 -6.14 -1.58
C ILE A 328 18.96 -7.56 -1.21
N GLU A 329 18.35 -8.58 -1.80
CA GLU A 329 18.74 -9.99 -1.60
C GLU A 329 20.22 -10.24 -1.93
N ALA A 330 20.73 -9.63 -3.01
CA ALA A 330 22.13 -9.75 -3.37
C ALA A 330 23.08 -9.13 -2.31
N TYR A 331 22.73 -7.98 -1.74
CA TYR A 331 23.52 -7.36 -0.67
C TYR A 331 23.41 -8.15 0.64
N GLU A 332 22.21 -8.59 1.03
CA GLU A 332 22.00 -9.39 2.24
C GLU A 332 22.79 -10.71 2.21
N SER A 333 22.81 -11.39 1.05
CA SER A 333 23.60 -12.62 0.87
C SER A 333 25.12 -12.40 0.99
N SER A 334 25.61 -11.21 0.63
CA SER A 334 27.02 -10.85 0.77
C SER A 334 27.40 -10.53 2.22
N ASP A 335 26.50 -9.91 2.98
CA ASP A 335 26.70 -9.58 4.39
C ASP A 335 26.63 -10.83 5.29
N GLU A 336 25.83 -11.83 4.93
CA GLU A 336 25.81 -13.14 5.62
C GLU A 336 27.07 -13.97 5.31
N THR A 337 27.65 -13.85 4.11
CA THR A 337 28.88 -14.57 3.74
C THR A 337 30.13 -13.96 4.39
N ASN A 338 30.05 -12.70 4.83
CA ASN A 338 31.13 -11.98 5.50
C ASN A 338 31.02 -11.95 7.05
N ARG A 339 30.11 -12.72 7.64
CA ARG A 339 29.98 -12.92 9.09
C ARG A 339 30.51 -14.28 9.53
#